data_AF-A0A6P0RGW6-F1
#
_entry.id   AF-A0A6P0RGW6-F1
#
_cell.length_a   1.000
_cell.length_b   1.000
_cell.length_c   1.000
_cell.angle_alpha   90.00
_cell.angle_beta   90.00
_cell.angle_gamma   90.00
#
_symmetry.space_group_name_H-M   'P 1'
#
loop_
_entity.id
_entity.type
_entity.pdbx_description
1 polymer ?
#
loop_
_entity_poly.entity_id
_entity_poly.type
_entity_poly.pdbx_seq_one_letter_code
_entity_poly.pdbx_strand_id
1 'polypeptide(L)' 'MVKQQANTIIMEMTGTKSEDIRDLRRGEGKIFKRVARIMEKLKEEGETPEDAQPIIVIVRKKGSSKKGLLD' A
#
# COMPACT_ATOMS: atom_id res chain seq x y z
N MET A 1 -23.61 11.38 11.73
CA MET A 1 -22.56 10.83 10.86
C MET A 1 -22.07 9.55 11.49
N VAL A 2 -22.42 8.39 10.92
CA VAL A 2 -21.87 7.10 11.39
C VAL A 2 -20.39 7.13 11.01
N LYS A 3 -19.49 7.02 12.00
CA LYS A 3 -18.06 6.85 11.72
C LYS A 3 -17.91 5.45 11.12
N GLN A 4 -17.82 5.36 9.80
CA GLN A 4 -17.44 4.11 9.15
C GLN A 4 -16.01 3.81 9.58
N GLN A 5 -15.84 2.71 10.32
CA GLN A 5 -14.53 2.24 10.72
C GLN A 5 -13.76 1.88 9.45
N ALA A 6 -12.58 2.50 9.24
CA ALA A 6 -11.79 2.22 8.06
C ALA A 6 -11.26 0.77 8.13
N ASN A 7 -11.68 -0.07 7.18
CA ASN A 7 -11.12 -1.41 7.00
C ASN A 7 -9.67 -1.28 6.56
N THR A 8 -8.75 -1.29 7.53
CA THR A 8 -7.32 -1.05 7.31
C THR A 8 -6.62 -2.37 7.02
N ILE A 9 -6.01 -2.46 5.85
CA ILE A 9 -5.21 -3.62 5.45
C ILE A 9 -3.74 -3.22 5.47
N ILE A 10 -2.96 -3.86 6.34
CA ILE A 10 -1.51 -3.66 6.42
C ILE A 10 -0.83 -4.69 5.53
N MET A 11 -0.11 -4.23 4.52
CA MET A 11 0.73 -5.10 3.70
C MET A 11 2.20 -4.87 4.02
N GLU A 12 2.86 -5.89 4.55
CA GLU A 12 4.31 -5.90 4.68
C GLU A 12 4.97 -6.32 3.37
N MET A 13 5.95 -5.52 2.94
CA MET A 13 6.68 -5.76 1.70
C MET A 13 8.18 -5.69 1.97
N THR A 14 8.90 -6.75 1.59
CA THR A 14 10.37 -6.82 1.63
C THR A 14 10.93 -6.73 0.22
N GLY A 15 12.21 -6.34 0.10
CA GLY A 15 12.91 -6.29 -1.20
C GLY A 15 12.30 -5.32 -2.23
N THR A 16 11.46 -4.39 -1.80
CA THR A 16 10.79 -3.43 -2.69
C THR A 16 11.75 -2.32 -3.09
N LYS A 17 11.90 -2.10 -4.39
CA LYS A 17 12.76 -1.05 -4.95
C LYS A 17 11.96 0.21 -5.24
N SER A 18 12.66 1.33 -5.46
CA SER A 18 12.04 2.59 -5.85
C SER A 18 11.28 2.50 -7.18
N GLU A 19 11.76 1.69 -8.12
CA GLU A 19 11.07 1.40 -9.39
C GLU A 19 9.70 0.76 -9.18
N ASP A 20 9.61 -0.23 -8.28
CA ASP A 20 8.34 -0.90 -7.97
C ASP A 20 7.29 0.08 -7.41
N ILE A 21 7.73 1.07 -6.62
CA ILE A 21 6.86 2.13 -6.09
C ILE A 21 6.43 3.12 -7.18
N ARG A 22 7.32 3.40 -8.15
CA ARG A 22 7.00 4.26 -9.29
C ARG A 22 5.96 3.60 -10.20
N ASP A 23 6.08 2.30 -10.44
CA ASP A 23 5.12 1.53 -11.23
C ASP A 23 3.76 1.49 -10.53
N LEU A 24 3.73 1.27 -9.21
CA LEU A 24 2.50 1.32 -8.43
C LEU A 24 1.74 2.66 -8.61
N ARG A 25 2.47 3.79 -8.58
CA ARG A 25 1.88 5.13 -8.78
C ARG A 25 1.29 5.33 -10.17
N ARG A 26 1.70 4.53 -11.16
CA ARG A 26 1.19 4.55 -12.54
C ARG A 26 0.05 3.55 -12.76
N GLY A 27 -0.32 2.77 -11.76
CA GLY A 27 -1.29 1.68 -11.93
C GLY A 27 -0.68 0.44 -12.58
N GLU A 28 0.62 0.24 -12.45
CA GLU A 28 1.38 -0.82 -13.12
C GLU A 28 2.24 -1.64 -12.14
N GLY A 29 2.86 -2.70 -12.66
CA GLY A 29 3.84 -3.47 -11.92
C GLY A 29 3.25 -4.47 -10.92
N LYS A 30 4.15 -5.21 -10.26
CA LYS A 30 3.80 -6.35 -9.40
C LYS A 30 3.01 -5.94 -8.15
N ILE A 31 3.28 -4.76 -7.60
CA ILE A 31 2.60 -4.28 -6.39
C ILE A 31 1.16 -3.89 -6.70
N PHE A 32 0.93 -3.17 -7.81
CA PHE A 32 -0.41 -2.81 -8.23
C PHE A 32 -1.27 -4.05 -8.48
N LYS A 33 -0.75 -5.03 -9.26
CA LYS A 33 -1.46 -6.29 -9.53
C LYS A 33 -1.83 -7.03 -8.24
N ARG A 34 -0.97 -6.99 -7.22
CA ARG A 34 -1.25 -7.60 -5.92
C ARG A 34 -2.36 -6.85 -5.17
N VAL A 35 -2.32 -5.52 -5.14
CA VAL A 35 -3.37 -4.70 -4.51
C VAL A 35 -4.70 -4.90 -5.23
N ALA A 36 -4.72 -4.87 -6.56
CA ALA A 36 -5.91 -5.10 -7.37
C ALA A 36 -6.58 -6.44 -7.05
N ARG A 37 -5.80 -7.52 -6.95
CA ARG A 37 -6.31 -8.86 -6.57
C ARG A 37 -6.88 -8.90 -5.16
N ILE A 38 -6.26 -8.18 -4.21
CA ILE A 38 -6.79 -8.10 -2.84
C ILE A 38 -8.13 -7.35 -2.86
N MET A 39 -8.21 -6.24 -3.59
CA MET A 39 -9.45 -5.47 -3.72
C MET A 39 -10.57 -6.28 -4.39
N GLU A 40 -10.26 -7.05 -5.43
CA GLU A 40 -11.21 -7.93 -6.11
C GLU A 40 -11.79 -8.97 -5.13
N LYS A 41 -10.94 -9.64 -4.35
CA LYS A 41 -11.40 -10.59 -3.32
C LYS A 41 -12.28 -9.95 -2.27
N LEU A 42 -11.93 -8.76 -1.79
CA LEU A 42 -12.74 -8.06 -0.79
C LEU A 42 -14.12 -7.66 -1.32
N LYS A 43 -14.23 -7.37 -2.63
CA LYS A 43 -15.54 -7.15 -3.27
C LYS A 43 -16.32 -8.45 -3.38
N GLU A 44 -15.68 -9.53 -3.85
CA GLU A 44 -16.30 -10.86 -3.94
C GLU A 44 -16.81 -11.36 -2.59
N GLU A 45 -16.10 -11.07 -1.50
CA GLU A 45 -16.46 -11.44 -0.13
C GLU A 45 -17.51 -10.51 0.49
N GLY A 46 -17.87 -9.40 -0.17
CA GLY A 46 -18.83 -8.40 0.33
C GLY A 46 -18.27 -7.50 1.44
N GLU A 47 -16.96 -7.51 1.65
CA GLU A 47 -16.24 -6.74 2.69
C GLU A 47 -16.02 -5.27 2.27
N THR A 48 -16.19 -4.95 0.98
CA THR A 48 -16.13 -3.58 0.45
C THR A 48 -17.20 -3.32 -0.61
N PRO A 49 -17.72 -2.07 -0.71
CA PRO A 49 -18.58 -1.68 -1.83
C PRO A 49 -17.94 -1.89 -3.21
N GLU A 50 -18.77 -2.15 -4.23
CA GLU A 50 -18.33 -2.34 -5.62
C GLU A 50 -17.56 -1.14 -6.18
N ASP A 51 -17.90 0.07 -5.74
CA ASP A 51 -17.29 1.34 -6.16
C ASP A 51 -16.19 1.83 -5.21
N ALA A 52 -15.78 1.00 -4.24
CA ALA A 52 -14.76 1.37 -3.27
C ALA A 52 -13.43 1.74 -3.95
N GLN A 53 -12.93 2.93 -3.62
CA GLN A 53 -11.62 3.41 -4.07
C GLN A 53 -10.57 3.18 -2.98
N PRO A 54 -9.50 2.42 -3.24
CA PRO A 54 -8.44 2.20 -2.26
C PRO A 54 -7.55 3.43 -2.10
N ILE A 55 -7.27 3.83 -0.86
CA ILE A 55 -6.23 4.80 -0.53
C ILE A 55 -4.99 4.03 -0.08
N ILE A 56 -3.88 4.18 -0.81
CA ILE A 56 -2.63 3.46 -0.51
C ILE A 56 -1.63 4.42 0.13
N VAL A 57 -1.29 4.15 1.39
CA VAL A 57 -0.25 4.87 2.12
C VAL A 57 1.03 4.04 2.14
N ILE A 58 2.10 4.58 1.54
CA ILE A 58 3.40 3.91 1.48
C ILE A 58 4.32 4.52 2.53
N VAL A 59 4.72 3.72 3.50
CA VAL A 59 5.68 4.12 4.53
C VAL A 59 7.02 3.43 4.31
N ARG A 60 8.11 4.17 4.48
CA ARG A 60 9.48 3.62 4.44
C ARG A 60 10.09 3.77 5.81
N LYS A 61 10.67 2.69 6.34
CA LYS A 61 11.48 2.77 7.56
C LYS A 61 12.66 3.72 7.32
N LYS A 62 12.76 4.77 8.12
CA LYS A 62 13.90 5.70 8.08
C LYS A 62 15.16 4.92 8.44
N GLY A 63 16.16 4.93 7.56
CA GLY A 63 17.47 4.34 7.88
C GLY A 63 18.15 5.14 8.98
N SER A 64 18.85 4.46 9.89
CA SER A 64 19.74 5.11 10.87
C SER A 64 20.95 5.68 10.12
N SER A 65 20.88 6.94 9.71
CA SER A 65 22.05 7.63 9.20
C SER A 65 22.97 7.94 10.39
N LYS A 66 24.03 7.15 10.57
CA LYS A 66 25.18 7.52 11.42
C LYS A 66 26.03 8.65 10.79
N LYS A 67 25.41 9.56 10.04
CA LYS A 67 26.11 10.56 9.22
C LYS A 67 26.20 11.92 9.91
N GLY A 68 26.40 11.90 11.23
CA GLY A 68 26.53 13.09 12.08
C GLY A 68 27.30 12.84 13.38
N LEU A 69 28.08 11.75 13.45
CA LEU A 69 28.97 11.43 14.59
C LEU A 69 30.45 11.53 14.22
N LEU A 70 30.76 12.01 13.01
CA LEU A 70 32.10 12.29 12.52
C LEU A 70 32.03 13.68 11.88
N ASP A 71 32.03 14.70 12.73
CA ASP A 71 32.39 16.08 12.41
C ASP A 71 33.38 16.52 13.50
#